data_AF-A0A2G5PC76-F1
#
_entry.id   AF-A0A2G5PC76-F1
#
_cell.length_a   1.000
_cell.length_b   1.000
_cell.length_c   1.000
_cell.angle_alpha   90.00
_cell.angle_beta   90.00
_cell.angle_gamma   90.00
#
_symmetry.space_group_name_H-M   'P 1'
#
loop_
_entity.id
_entity.type
_entity.pdbx_description
1 polymer ?
#
loop_
_entity_poly.entity_id
_entity_poly.type
_entity_poly.pdbx_seq_one_letter_code
_entity_poly.pdbx_strand_id
1 'polypeptide(L)'
;MKIVFLHGIGDGDPNRDWLRGLNNALESAGHPRIDESQVIAPRYDSFLATEGISAKMPDITYRVKNDDRSRREFERRQAAVYRMLQDEPDAVPFGFNSVPKPFMNAAHAFGVDHLSAMNLAQVRRYVTNDGLRGAILRYILDQVPARGKILLIGHSLGSVIAIDLLDHLPVDLKVQRFITIGSPANSDALHRGSERLLKKFPYGSVLDWANFFSPRDIVTMGRGLTSVFPGAQDCAVNIAGLDQHGSDRYLSHPAVAGLVANSLYPSKEAVVASRALAVRLTDDQLLTLIKLRFADCIAKNIKDTDRAQRYEDALKVIRDDFASQLEQMAASGQPIPAELQSIIEGRTPDLPNRLELREAVVTLTNLTTTNFVDPYEIDAGDAPKAALKTMVINLGFQPGVATHIAEALSEVDDLLKRTGGIPWGRIGVAAAGLALIAAGPIGLAMAAPATAFGGAAITGGLAALGPGGMMGGITTIGALAASGAGVVTGAALGGSSAEIFTLSVTHLTLRVSAEYALKRLDIANDTELWPQLVFLETQISAELNRLEAFSDSKTPRIHQLRAAQDAVTKLLGFVVDKELGAALTVPAGNDPEQSSGPSSGGPKGRIVLRPRSAD
;
A
#
# COMPACT_ATOMS: atom_id res chain seq x y z
N MET A 1 11.46 1.52 -31.43
CA MET A 1 11.83 0.40 -30.54
C MET A 1 11.75 -0.90 -31.34
N LYS A 2 12.64 -1.88 -31.13
CA LYS A 2 12.56 -3.20 -31.78
C LYS A 2 11.96 -4.23 -30.81
N ILE A 3 11.32 -5.26 -31.35
CA ILE A 3 10.84 -6.41 -30.59
C ILE A 3 11.79 -7.57 -30.82
N VAL A 4 12.37 -8.12 -29.76
CA VAL A 4 13.20 -9.33 -29.82
C VAL A 4 12.37 -10.48 -29.29
N PHE A 5 12.08 -11.47 -30.13
CA PHE A 5 11.30 -12.65 -29.76
C PHE A 5 12.18 -13.90 -29.82
N LEU A 6 12.32 -14.60 -28.71
CA LEU A 6 13.07 -15.85 -28.58
C LEU A 6 12.09 -17.02 -28.42
N HIS A 7 11.96 -17.84 -29.45
CA HIS A 7 11.02 -18.95 -29.50
C HIS A 7 11.51 -20.18 -28.71
N GLY A 8 10.59 -21.01 -28.22
CA GLY A 8 10.91 -22.30 -27.60
C GLY A 8 11.42 -23.38 -28.57
N ILE A 9 11.41 -24.63 -28.08
CA ILE A 9 11.69 -25.83 -28.88
C ILE A 9 10.74 -25.91 -30.07
N GLY A 10 11.26 -26.25 -31.25
CA GLY A 10 10.49 -26.40 -32.49
C GLY A 10 11.36 -26.12 -33.70
N ASP A 11 10.75 -25.66 -34.79
CA ASP A 11 11.42 -25.19 -36.01
C ASP A 11 11.73 -23.68 -36.00
N GLY A 12 11.51 -23.03 -34.85
CA GLY A 12 11.68 -21.59 -34.66
C GLY A 12 10.54 -20.74 -35.21
N ASP A 13 9.36 -21.32 -35.48
CA ASP A 13 8.17 -20.67 -36.04
C ASP A 13 8.48 -19.85 -37.30
N PRO A 14 8.88 -20.51 -38.41
CA PRO A 14 9.23 -19.84 -39.66
C PRO A 14 8.06 -19.06 -40.27
N ASN A 15 6.81 -19.46 -39.96
CA ASN A 15 5.59 -18.81 -40.44
C ASN A 15 5.18 -17.61 -39.58
N ARG A 16 5.89 -17.36 -38.47
CA ARG A 16 5.65 -16.27 -37.51
C ARG A 16 4.19 -16.25 -37.06
N ASP A 17 3.64 -17.43 -36.78
CA ASP A 17 2.28 -17.57 -36.27
C ASP A 17 2.10 -16.80 -34.95
N TRP A 18 3.17 -16.70 -34.14
CA TRP A 18 3.22 -15.84 -32.95
C TRP A 18 2.92 -14.36 -33.25
N LEU A 19 3.49 -13.81 -34.33
CA LEU A 19 3.35 -12.41 -34.72
C LEU A 19 1.96 -12.16 -35.29
N ARG A 20 1.41 -13.15 -36.01
CA ARG A 20 0.03 -13.10 -36.51
C ARG A 20 -0.97 -13.07 -35.36
N GLY A 21 -0.81 -13.94 -34.36
CA GLY A 21 -1.65 -13.95 -33.17
C GLY A 21 -1.61 -12.61 -32.42
N LEU A 22 -0.41 -12.09 -32.20
CA LEU A 22 -0.21 -10.77 -31.57
C LEU A 22 -0.87 -9.64 -32.37
N ASN A 23 -0.65 -9.57 -33.68
CA ASN A 23 -1.22 -8.53 -34.53
C ASN A 23 -2.76 -8.59 -34.55
N ASN A 24 -3.35 -9.78 -34.60
CA ASN A 24 -4.81 -9.93 -34.54
C ASN A 24 -5.38 -9.38 -33.22
N ALA A 25 -4.71 -9.65 -32.09
CA ALA A 25 -5.12 -9.14 -30.80
C ALA A 25 -4.94 -7.61 -30.69
N LEU A 26 -3.84 -7.06 -31.22
CA LEU A 26 -3.61 -5.62 -31.29
C LEU A 26 -4.68 -4.91 -32.11
N GLU A 27 -4.99 -5.43 -33.30
CA GLU A 27 -6.03 -4.86 -34.17
C GLU A 27 -7.42 -4.94 -33.52
N SER A 28 -7.73 -6.05 -32.85
CA SER A 28 -8.99 -6.20 -32.09
C SER A 28 -9.11 -5.20 -30.94
N ALA A 29 -7.99 -4.78 -30.35
CA ALA A 29 -7.91 -3.74 -29.33
C ALA A 29 -7.76 -2.31 -29.91
N GLY A 30 -7.82 -2.15 -31.24
CA GLY A 30 -7.75 -0.83 -31.90
C GLY A 30 -6.33 -0.27 -32.07
N HIS A 31 -5.29 -1.10 -31.90
CA HIS A 31 -3.90 -0.70 -32.07
C HIS A 31 -3.35 -1.07 -33.47
N PRO A 32 -2.34 -0.34 -33.98
CA PRO A 32 -1.70 -0.69 -35.24
C PRO A 32 -0.97 -2.05 -35.18
N ARG A 33 -0.99 -2.78 -36.29
CA ARG A 33 -0.16 -3.98 -36.48
C ARG A 33 1.33 -3.66 -36.39
N ILE A 34 2.10 -4.61 -35.86
CA ILE A 34 3.56 -4.58 -35.86
C ILE A 34 4.08 -5.01 -37.23
N ASP A 35 4.95 -4.20 -37.80
CA ASP A 35 5.64 -4.51 -39.05
C ASP A 35 6.79 -5.50 -38.81
N GLU A 36 6.99 -6.46 -39.73
CA GLU A 36 8.05 -7.46 -39.60
C GLU A 36 9.45 -6.85 -39.49
N SER A 37 9.68 -5.69 -40.11
CA SER A 37 10.95 -4.98 -40.00
C SER A 37 11.24 -4.51 -38.58
N GLN A 38 10.23 -4.39 -37.70
CA GLN A 38 10.38 -4.01 -36.29
C GLN A 38 10.78 -5.19 -35.39
N VAL A 39 10.78 -6.40 -35.94
CA VAL A 39 10.94 -7.66 -35.19
C VAL A 39 12.29 -8.31 -35.49
N ILE A 40 12.93 -8.80 -34.44
CA ILE A 40 14.15 -9.62 -34.47
C ILE A 40 13.78 -10.96 -33.82
N ALA A 41 13.74 -12.03 -34.61
CA ALA A 41 13.41 -13.37 -34.13
C ALA A 41 14.50 -14.37 -34.57
N PRO A 42 15.63 -14.44 -33.83
CA PRO A 42 16.75 -15.32 -34.16
C PRO A 42 16.34 -16.79 -34.15
N ARG A 43 16.70 -17.53 -35.19
CA ARG A 43 16.40 -18.97 -35.33
C ARG A 43 17.62 -19.81 -34.93
N TYR A 44 17.68 -20.18 -33.65
CA TYR A 44 18.76 -20.99 -33.07
C TYR A 44 18.37 -22.47 -32.88
N ASP A 45 17.21 -22.90 -33.37
CA ASP A 45 16.69 -24.28 -33.24
C ASP A 45 17.67 -25.33 -33.77
N SER A 46 18.29 -25.06 -34.92
CA SER A 46 19.31 -25.93 -35.52
C SER A 46 20.51 -26.18 -34.60
N PHE A 47 20.86 -25.22 -33.74
CA PHE A 47 21.96 -25.37 -32.78
C PHE A 47 21.58 -26.39 -31.70
N LEU A 48 20.34 -26.34 -31.23
CA LEU A 48 19.79 -27.26 -30.22
C LEU A 48 19.69 -28.70 -30.73
N ALA A 49 19.71 -28.94 -32.04
CA ALA A 49 19.70 -30.26 -32.66
C ALA A 49 21.09 -30.76 -33.10
N THR A 50 22.05 -29.86 -33.32
CA THR A 50 23.36 -30.20 -33.90
C THR A 50 24.40 -30.55 -32.85
N GLU A 51 25.19 -31.60 -33.07
CA GLU A 51 26.33 -31.98 -32.22
C GLU A 51 27.62 -31.24 -32.59
N GLY A 52 28.56 -31.15 -31.65
CA GLY A 52 29.87 -30.53 -31.90
C GLY A 52 29.90 -29.00 -31.93
N ILE A 53 28.75 -28.32 -31.83
CA ILE A 53 28.71 -26.85 -31.71
C ILE A 53 29.28 -26.43 -30.35
N SER A 54 30.27 -25.54 -30.39
CA SER A 54 30.88 -24.97 -29.20
C SER A 54 31.41 -23.57 -29.48
N ALA A 55 31.09 -22.62 -28.60
CA ALA A 55 31.72 -21.32 -28.54
C ALA A 55 31.89 -20.90 -27.08
N LYS A 56 32.88 -20.04 -26.82
CA LYS A 56 33.09 -19.46 -25.48
C LYS A 56 31.85 -18.64 -25.06
N MET A 57 31.54 -18.60 -23.77
CA MET A 57 30.49 -17.72 -23.24
C MET A 57 30.75 -16.23 -23.58
N PRO A 58 29.71 -15.44 -23.85
CA PRO A 58 29.85 -13.98 -23.89
C PRO A 58 30.28 -13.42 -22.53
N ASP A 59 30.86 -12.23 -22.54
CA ASP A 59 31.26 -11.56 -21.30
C ASP A 59 30.03 -11.03 -20.55
N ILE A 60 30.08 -11.02 -19.22
CA ILE A 60 29.06 -10.36 -18.39
C ILE A 60 29.26 -8.85 -18.46
N THR A 61 28.23 -8.14 -18.90
CA THR A 61 28.23 -6.69 -19.15
C THR A 61 27.66 -5.92 -17.96
N TYR A 62 26.72 -6.48 -17.20
CA TYR A 62 26.17 -5.84 -16.01
C TYR A 62 27.06 -6.06 -14.79
N ARG A 63 27.78 -5.00 -14.37
CA ARG A 63 28.75 -5.05 -13.25
C ARG A 63 28.44 -4.06 -12.12
N VAL A 64 27.19 -3.59 -12.05
CA VAL A 64 26.76 -2.58 -11.08
C VAL A 64 26.76 -3.17 -9.67
N LYS A 65 27.56 -2.58 -8.77
CA LYS A 65 27.68 -3.02 -7.37
C LYS A 65 26.47 -2.60 -6.53
N ASN A 66 26.10 -1.32 -6.56
CA ASN A 66 24.90 -0.79 -5.91
C ASN A 66 23.88 -0.40 -6.98
N ASP A 67 22.74 -1.08 -6.96
CA ASP A 67 21.59 -0.85 -7.83
C ASP A 67 20.31 -0.49 -7.07
N ASP A 68 20.43 0.01 -5.84
CA ASP A 68 19.28 0.34 -4.98
C ASP A 68 18.31 1.31 -5.68
N ARG A 69 18.84 2.37 -6.31
CA ARG A 69 18.02 3.32 -7.09
C ARG A 69 17.33 2.63 -8.27
N SER A 70 18.08 1.86 -9.06
CA SER A 70 17.54 1.17 -10.23
C SER A 70 16.48 0.14 -9.84
N ARG A 71 16.67 -0.53 -8.70
CA ARG A 71 15.70 -1.45 -8.12
C ARG A 71 14.43 -0.71 -7.70
N ARG A 72 14.51 0.44 -7.04
CA ARG A 72 13.33 1.25 -6.71
C ARG A 72 12.57 1.71 -7.95
N GLU A 73 13.29 2.19 -8.97
CA GLU A 73 12.68 2.56 -10.25
C GLU A 73 12.03 1.35 -10.95
N PHE A 74 12.63 0.16 -10.83
CA PHE A 74 12.06 -1.09 -11.32
C PHE A 74 10.77 -1.46 -10.58
N GLU A 75 10.76 -1.47 -9.24
CA GLU A 75 9.55 -1.73 -8.43
C GLU A 75 8.41 -0.77 -8.79
N ARG A 76 8.71 0.51 -8.98
CA ARG A 76 7.71 1.50 -9.42
C ARG A 76 7.10 1.15 -10.78
N ARG A 77 7.91 0.69 -11.74
CA ARG A 77 7.42 0.28 -13.07
C ARG A 77 6.64 -1.03 -13.01
N GLN A 78 7.06 -1.97 -12.17
CA GLN A 78 6.31 -3.20 -11.89
C GLN A 78 4.93 -2.89 -11.31
N ALA A 79 4.83 -1.96 -10.35
CA ALA A 79 3.53 -1.53 -9.83
C ALA A 79 2.60 -0.98 -10.93
N ALA A 80 3.13 -0.23 -11.90
CA ALA A 80 2.35 0.24 -13.05
C ALA A 80 1.88 -0.90 -13.96
N VAL A 81 2.72 -1.91 -14.21
CA VAL A 81 2.36 -3.13 -14.93
C VAL A 81 1.29 -3.91 -14.18
N TYR A 82 1.41 -4.02 -12.85
CA TYR A 82 0.44 -4.69 -12.00
C TYR A 82 -0.94 -4.06 -12.09
N ARG A 83 -1.05 -2.73 -11.96
CA ARG A 83 -2.31 -2.00 -12.13
C ARG A 83 -2.95 -2.28 -13.49
N MET A 84 -2.18 -2.18 -14.57
CA MET A 84 -2.68 -2.44 -15.92
C MET A 84 -3.23 -3.87 -16.08
N LEU A 85 -2.62 -4.85 -15.42
CA LEU A 85 -3.06 -6.25 -15.49
C LEU A 85 -4.24 -6.57 -14.57
N GLN A 86 -4.50 -5.78 -13.52
CA GLN A 86 -5.65 -5.97 -12.64
C GLN A 86 -6.98 -5.64 -13.33
N ASP A 87 -6.95 -4.75 -14.31
CA ASP A 87 -8.14 -4.34 -15.07
C ASP A 87 -8.54 -5.38 -16.15
N GLU A 88 -7.72 -6.41 -16.37
CA GLU A 88 -7.94 -7.45 -17.38
C GLU A 88 -8.73 -8.64 -16.79
N PRO A 89 -9.97 -8.94 -17.26
CA PRO A 89 -10.88 -9.89 -16.61
C PRO A 89 -10.36 -11.33 -16.49
N ASP A 90 -9.55 -11.76 -17.46
CA ASP A 90 -9.02 -13.13 -17.56
C ASP A 90 -7.53 -13.23 -17.14
N ALA A 91 -7.00 -12.17 -16.52
CA ALA A 91 -5.65 -12.10 -15.99
C ALA A 91 -5.69 -12.02 -14.46
N VAL A 92 -4.90 -12.86 -13.79
CA VAL A 92 -4.75 -12.83 -12.34
C VAL A 92 -3.29 -12.51 -12.03
N PRO A 93 -2.92 -11.23 -11.82
CA PRO A 93 -1.58 -10.85 -11.43
C PRO A 93 -1.34 -11.17 -9.95
N PHE A 94 -0.16 -11.71 -9.64
CA PHE A 94 0.26 -12.04 -8.29
C PHE A 94 1.33 -11.07 -7.79
N GLY A 95 1.21 -10.64 -6.53
CA GLY A 95 2.27 -9.89 -5.86
C GLY A 95 3.47 -10.78 -5.54
N PHE A 96 4.60 -10.15 -5.17
CA PHE A 96 5.80 -10.85 -4.75
C PHE A 96 5.47 -11.84 -3.60
N ASN A 97 5.54 -13.14 -3.89
CA ASN A 97 5.37 -14.30 -2.98
C ASN A 97 3.98 -14.95 -2.81
N SER A 98 2.96 -14.67 -3.62
CA SER A 98 1.64 -15.31 -3.41
C SER A 98 1.07 -15.99 -4.66
N VAL A 99 1.31 -17.29 -4.83
CA VAL A 99 0.49 -18.14 -5.72
C VAL A 99 -0.61 -18.82 -4.87
N PRO A 100 -1.91 -18.58 -5.12
CA PRO A 100 -2.98 -19.15 -4.32
C PRO A 100 -2.98 -20.69 -4.29
N LYS A 101 -3.31 -21.26 -3.14
CA LYS A 101 -3.34 -22.72 -2.88
C LYS A 101 -4.10 -23.58 -3.93
N PRO A 102 -5.21 -23.14 -4.56
CA PRO A 102 -5.89 -23.91 -5.60
C PRO A 102 -5.00 -24.16 -6.83
N PHE A 103 -4.17 -23.17 -7.21
CA PHE A 103 -3.22 -23.29 -8.31
C PHE A 103 -2.04 -24.21 -7.95
N MET A 104 -1.59 -24.16 -6.69
CA MET A 104 -0.58 -25.10 -6.18
C MET A 104 -1.09 -26.55 -6.19
N ASN A 105 -2.37 -26.79 -5.89
CA ASN A 105 -2.95 -28.14 -5.88
C ASN A 105 -3.13 -28.72 -7.30
N ALA A 106 -3.48 -27.90 -8.29
CA ALA A 106 -3.52 -28.30 -9.71
C ALA A 106 -2.13 -28.70 -10.23
N ALA A 107 -1.09 -27.96 -9.84
CA ALA A 107 0.30 -28.26 -10.16
C ALA A 107 0.80 -29.59 -9.56
N HIS A 108 0.40 -29.90 -8.31
CA HIS A 108 0.79 -31.15 -7.64
C HIS A 108 0.11 -32.40 -8.22
N ALA A 109 -1.13 -32.29 -8.70
CA ALA A 109 -1.86 -33.42 -9.29
C ALA A 109 -1.35 -33.82 -10.69
N PHE A 110 -0.74 -32.89 -11.44
CA PHE A 110 -0.25 -33.13 -12.80
C PHE A 110 1.28 -33.40 -12.90
N GLY A 111 2.06 -32.99 -11.89
CA GLY A 111 3.52 -32.86 -12.02
C GLY A 111 4.38 -34.10 -11.76
N VAL A 112 3.86 -35.17 -11.13
CA VAL A 112 4.71 -36.30 -10.70
C VAL A 112 4.82 -37.40 -11.77
N ASP A 113 3.81 -37.60 -12.61
CA ASP A 113 3.75 -38.76 -13.53
C ASP A 113 4.10 -38.47 -15.01
N HIS A 114 4.23 -37.21 -15.43
CA HIS A 114 4.35 -36.85 -16.87
C HIS A 114 5.64 -36.12 -17.30
N LEU A 115 6.60 -35.91 -16.41
CA LEU A 115 7.90 -35.29 -16.74
C LEU A 115 8.71 -36.10 -17.78
N SER A 116 8.43 -37.38 -17.95
CA SER A 116 9.15 -38.29 -18.86
C SER A 116 8.83 -38.09 -20.36
N ALA A 117 7.81 -37.30 -20.70
CA ALA A 117 7.29 -37.18 -22.07
C ALA A 117 7.72 -35.91 -22.84
N MET A 118 8.46 -34.99 -22.22
CA MET A 118 8.94 -33.78 -22.89
C MET A 118 10.28 -34.03 -23.60
N ASN A 119 10.54 -33.31 -24.70
CA ASN A 119 11.85 -33.17 -25.36
C ASN A 119 12.87 -32.42 -24.46
N LEU A 120 12.94 -32.80 -23.17
CA LEU A 120 13.88 -32.37 -22.15
C LEU A 120 15.33 -32.50 -22.61
N ALA A 121 15.62 -33.29 -23.65
CA ALA A 121 16.94 -33.40 -24.24
C ALA A 121 17.47 -32.04 -24.72
N GLN A 122 16.70 -31.21 -25.43
CA GLN A 122 17.19 -29.93 -25.94
C GLN A 122 17.36 -28.88 -24.83
N VAL A 123 16.40 -28.81 -23.91
CA VAL A 123 16.49 -27.97 -22.70
C VAL A 123 17.70 -28.38 -21.86
N ARG A 124 17.88 -29.68 -21.60
CA ARG A 124 19.04 -30.23 -20.90
C ARG A 124 20.32 -29.92 -21.63
N ARG A 125 20.38 -30.08 -22.97
CA ARG A 125 21.56 -29.75 -23.78
C ARG A 125 21.97 -28.30 -23.60
N TYR A 126 21.03 -27.36 -23.69
CA TYR A 126 21.31 -25.94 -23.45
C TYR A 126 21.85 -25.69 -22.04
N VAL A 127 21.23 -26.29 -21.01
CA VAL A 127 21.62 -26.09 -19.60
C VAL A 127 22.93 -26.79 -19.22
N THR A 128 23.29 -27.90 -19.87
CA THR A 128 24.47 -28.71 -19.50
C THR A 128 25.69 -28.51 -20.38
N ASN A 129 25.57 -27.89 -21.55
CA ASN A 129 26.68 -27.69 -22.49
C ASN A 129 27.00 -26.19 -22.66
N ASP A 130 28.04 -25.73 -21.94
CA ASP A 130 28.49 -24.33 -21.98
C ASP A 130 28.94 -23.87 -23.37
N GLY A 131 29.52 -24.78 -24.17
CA GLY A 131 29.93 -24.49 -25.55
C GLY A 131 28.72 -24.19 -26.44
N LEU A 132 27.70 -25.04 -26.37
CA LEU A 132 26.46 -24.86 -27.12
C LEU A 132 25.73 -23.59 -26.67
N ARG A 133 25.61 -23.40 -25.35
CA ARG A 133 25.02 -22.20 -24.74
C ARG A 133 25.72 -20.93 -25.21
N GLY A 134 27.05 -20.90 -25.16
CA GLY A 134 27.86 -19.76 -25.64
C GLY A 134 27.66 -19.48 -27.13
N ALA A 135 27.52 -20.53 -27.95
CA ALA A 135 27.24 -20.38 -29.39
C ALA A 135 25.87 -19.76 -29.66
N ILE A 136 24.82 -20.24 -28.96
CA ILE A 136 23.47 -19.71 -29.08
C ILE A 136 23.40 -18.25 -28.62
N LEU A 137 23.99 -17.92 -27.47
CA LEU A 137 23.97 -16.55 -26.96
C LEU A 137 24.70 -15.58 -27.90
N ARG A 138 25.86 -15.98 -28.46
CA ARG A 138 26.57 -15.15 -29.45
C ARG A 138 25.76 -14.94 -30.72
N TYR A 139 25.18 -16.01 -31.25
CA TYR A 139 24.32 -15.93 -32.44
C TYR A 139 23.14 -14.97 -32.25
N ILE A 140 22.55 -14.92 -31.05
CA ILE A 140 21.49 -13.97 -30.71
C ILE A 140 22.05 -12.55 -30.54
N LEU A 141 23.17 -12.40 -29.82
CA LEU A 141 23.81 -11.10 -29.58
C LEU A 141 24.24 -10.39 -30.88
N ASP A 142 24.64 -11.14 -31.90
CA ASP A 142 25.00 -10.60 -33.22
C ASP A 142 23.80 -9.99 -33.97
N GLN A 143 22.57 -10.30 -33.54
CA GLN A 143 21.34 -9.84 -34.19
C GLN A 143 20.60 -8.75 -33.39
N VAL A 144 20.85 -8.64 -32.09
CA VAL A 144 20.23 -7.59 -31.26
C VAL A 144 20.92 -6.24 -31.46
N PRO A 145 20.21 -5.11 -31.30
CA PRO A 145 20.83 -3.79 -31.45
C PRO A 145 21.91 -3.55 -30.38
N ALA A 146 23.02 -2.90 -30.76
CA ALA A 146 24.08 -2.56 -29.82
C ALA A 146 23.71 -1.47 -28.79
N ARG A 147 22.66 -0.68 -29.06
CA ARG A 147 22.20 0.42 -28.22
C ARG A 147 20.71 0.70 -28.41
N GLY A 148 20.11 1.41 -27.45
CA GLY A 148 18.73 1.89 -27.52
C GLY A 148 17.79 1.08 -26.63
N LYS A 149 16.55 0.91 -27.08
CA LYS A 149 15.50 0.22 -26.32
C LYS A 149 14.90 -0.94 -27.11
N ILE A 150 14.67 -2.07 -26.44
CA ILE A 150 13.98 -3.23 -26.99
C ILE A 150 12.83 -3.69 -26.08
N LEU A 151 11.83 -4.32 -26.68
CA LEU A 151 10.89 -5.21 -26.01
C LEU A 151 11.41 -6.64 -26.16
N LEU A 152 11.74 -7.31 -25.07
CA LEU A 152 12.26 -8.69 -25.10
C LEU A 152 11.13 -9.64 -24.72
N ILE A 153 10.85 -10.64 -25.56
CA ILE A 153 9.83 -11.65 -25.32
C ILE A 153 10.47 -13.03 -25.43
N GLY A 154 10.40 -13.81 -24.36
CA GLY A 154 10.82 -15.20 -24.34
C GLY A 154 9.62 -16.14 -24.24
N HIS A 155 9.62 -17.21 -25.02
CA HIS A 155 8.62 -18.27 -24.94
C HIS A 155 9.27 -19.62 -24.60
N SER A 156 8.69 -20.35 -23.64
CA SER A 156 9.16 -21.71 -23.30
C SER A 156 10.68 -21.75 -23.04
N LEU A 157 11.47 -22.61 -23.71
CA LEU A 157 12.94 -22.60 -23.62
C LEU A 157 13.56 -21.23 -24.00
N GLY A 158 12.96 -20.48 -24.91
CA GLY A 158 13.38 -19.12 -25.26
C GLY A 158 13.30 -18.15 -24.08
N SER A 159 12.42 -18.38 -23.09
CA SER A 159 12.41 -17.63 -21.82
C SER A 159 13.68 -17.87 -21.01
N VAL A 160 14.16 -19.12 -20.95
CA VAL A 160 15.41 -19.47 -20.24
C VAL A 160 16.60 -18.80 -20.92
N ILE A 161 16.64 -18.85 -22.26
CA ILE A 161 17.68 -18.19 -23.06
C ILE A 161 17.61 -16.66 -22.90
N ALA A 162 16.40 -16.08 -22.86
CA ALA A 162 16.20 -14.65 -22.66
C ALA A 162 16.69 -14.18 -21.28
N ILE A 163 16.38 -14.93 -20.22
CA ILE A 163 16.86 -14.67 -18.85
C ILE A 163 18.39 -14.70 -18.82
N ASP A 164 18.99 -15.68 -19.50
CA ASP A 164 20.44 -15.82 -19.59
C ASP A 164 21.10 -14.68 -20.37
N LEU A 165 20.46 -14.25 -21.47
CA LEU A 165 20.91 -13.16 -22.30
C LEU A 165 21.05 -11.84 -21.53
N LEU A 166 20.24 -11.61 -20.49
CA LEU A 166 20.21 -10.37 -19.70
C LEU A 166 21.59 -10.00 -19.10
N ASP A 167 22.39 -10.98 -18.70
CA ASP A 167 23.75 -10.76 -18.15
C ASP A 167 24.75 -10.30 -19.22
N HIS A 168 24.42 -10.49 -20.50
CA HIS A 168 25.31 -10.34 -21.65
C HIS A 168 24.90 -9.22 -22.60
N LEU A 169 23.76 -8.56 -22.37
CA LEU A 169 23.26 -7.50 -23.24
C LEU A 169 24.26 -6.31 -23.31
N PRO A 170 24.40 -5.64 -24.45
CA PRO A 170 25.23 -4.44 -24.56
C PRO A 170 24.87 -3.39 -23.49
N VAL A 171 25.87 -2.72 -22.92
CA VAL A 171 25.70 -1.77 -21.79
C VAL A 171 24.72 -0.63 -22.11
N ASP A 172 24.69 -0.19 -23.37
CA ASP A 172 23.84 0.90 -23.87
C ASP A 172 22.47 0.42 -24.38
N LEU A 173 22.18 -0.88 -24.26
CA LEU A 173 20.88 -1.46 -24.60
C LEU A 173 20.02 -1.61 -23.34
N LYS A 174 18.80 -1.07 -23.40
CA LYS A 174 17.81 -1.20 -22.34
C LYS A 174 16.66 -2.10 -22.80
N VAL A 175 16.30 -3.05 -21.96
CA VAL A 175 15.08 -3.85 -22.11
C VAL A 175 13.95 -3.02 -21.50
N GLN A 176 13.21 -2.31 -22.35
CA GLN A 176 12.11 -1.45 -21.95
C GLN A 176 11.00 -2.23 -21.24
N ARG A 177 10.82 -3.49 -21.65
CA ARG A 177 9.94 -4.47 -21.01
C ARG A 177 10.42 -5.86 -21.35
N PHE A 178 10.48 -6.72 -20.34
CA PHE A 178 10.75 -8.14 -20.50
C PHE A 178 9.47 -8.94 -20.29
N ILE A 179 9.08 -9.76 -21.27
CA ILE A 179 7.90 -10.62 -21.18
C ILE A 179 8.35 -12.06 -21.31
N THR A 180 7.96 -12.91 -20.36
CA THR A 180 8.12 -14.35 -20.49
C THR A 180 6.75 -15.01 -20.59
N ILE A 181 6.59 -15.95 -21.50
CA ILE A 181 5.33 -16.67 -21.73
C ILE A 181 5.59 -18.18 -21.70
N GLY A 182 4.78 -18.93 -20.95
CA GLY A 182 4.93 -20.39 -20.87
C GLY A 182 6.30 -20.84 -20.37
N SER A 183 6.95 -20.09 -19.48
CA SER A 183 8.35 -20.35 -19.08
C SER A 183 8.48 -21.57 -18.15
N PRO A 184 9.36 -22.55 -18.46
CA PRO A 184 9.69 -23.65 -17.55
C PRO A 184 10.77 -23.26 -16.52
N ALA A 185 11.22 -22.00 -16.50
CA ALA A 185 12.38 -21.56 -15.72
C ALA A 185 12.18 -21.63 -14.19
N ASN A 186 11.04 -22.11 -13.69
CA ASN A 186 10.83 -22.42 -12.28
C ASN A 186 11.29 -23.85 -11.89
N SER A 187 11.62 -24.70 -12.86
CA SER A 187 11.96 -26.10 -12.60
C SER A 187 13.36 -26.24 -11.97
N ASP A 188 13.45 -26.90 -10.81
CA ASP A 188 14.71 -27.19 -10.11
C ASP A 188 15.74 -27.91 -10.99
N ALA A 189 15.29 -28.66 -12.00
CA ALA A 189 16.17 -29.34 -12.95
C ALA A 189 17.01 -28.36 -13.78
N LEU A 190 16.54 -27.13 -13.99
CA LEU A 190 17.24 -26.07 -14.71
C LEU A 190 18.19 -25.26 -13.81
N HIS A 191 18.00 -25.35 -12.49
CA HIS A 191 18.78 -24.62 -11.47
C HIS A 191 19.84 -25.45 -10.75
N ARG A 192 19.88 -26.77 -10.98
CA ARG A 192 20.92 -27.63 -10.40
C ARG A 192 22.32 -27.16 -10.84
N GLY A 193 23.04 -26.56 -9.88
CA GLY A 193 24.33 -25.88 -10.10
C GLY A 193 24.14 -24.37 -10.33
N SER A 194 23.45 -23.69 -9.41
CA SER A 194 22.82 -22.34 -9.47
C SER A 194 23.69 -21.15 -9.89
N GLU A 195 24.89 -21.38 -10.42
CA GLU A 195 25.73 -20.35 -11.04
C GLU A 195 25.35 -20.06 -12.51
N ARG A 196 24.38 -20.78 -13.08
CA ARG A 196 24.16 -20.82 -14.53
C ARG A 196 23.10 -19.87 -15.07
N LEU A 197 22.10 -19.49 -14.27
CA LEU A 197 21.02 -18.59 -14.68
C LEU A 197 21.06 -17.33 -13.80
N LEU A 198 21.13 -16.17 -14.44
CA LEU A 198 21.08 -14.80 -13.90
C LEU A 198 21.40 -14.69 -12.39
N LYS A 199 22.68 -14.55 -12.05
CA LYS A 199 23.14 -14.47 -10.64
C LYS A 199 22.63 -13.22 -9.92
N LYS A 200 22.50 -12.11 -10.66
CA LYS A 200 22.02 -10.82 -10.16
C LYS A 200 21.13 -10.19 -11.21
N PHE A 201 19.89 -9.87 -10.86
CA PHE A 201 18.97 -9.25 -11.81
C PHE A 201 19.43 -7.84 -12.20
N PRO A 202 19.54 -7.51 -13.50
CA PRO A 202 20.10 -6.24 -13.95
C PRO A 202 19.05 -5.11 -13.93
N TYR A 203 18.66 -4.66 -12.74
CA TYR A 203 17.64 -3.61 -12.52
C TYR A 203 17.91 -2.30 -13.27
N GLY A 204 19.19 -2.00 -13.59
CA GLY A 204 19.57 -0.82 -14.36
C GLY A 204 19.38 -0.97 -15.88
N SER A 205 19.25 -2.20 -16.39
CA SER A 205 19.14 -2.48 -17.83
C SER A 205 17.79 -3.06 -18.24
N VAL A 206 17.09 -3.71 -17.31
CA VAL A 206 15.71 -4.21 -17.50
C VAL A 206 14.77 -3.33 -16.71
N LEU A 207 13.79 -2.74 -17.39
CA LEU A 207 12.94 -1.70 -16.81
C LEU A 207 11.70 -2.25 -16.09
N ASP A 208 11.11 -3.34 -16.61
CA ASP A 208 10.04 -4.11 -15.98
C ASP A 208 10.07 -5.57 -16.51
N TRP A 209 9.48 -6.52 -15.77
CA TRP A 209 9.39 -7.93 -16.17
C TRP A 209 8.04 -8.54 -15.80
N ALA A 210 7.23 -8.85 -16.82
CA ALA A 210 5.99 -9.61 -16.68
C ALA A 210 6.17 -11.07 -17.13
N ASN A 211 5.73 -12.03 -16.32
CA ASN A 211 5.69 -13.44 -16.67
C ASN A 211 4.24 -13.92 -16.76
N PHE A 212 3.84 -14.48 -17.90
CA PHE A 212 2.53 -15.07 -18.10
C PHE A 212 2.61 -16.58 -18.16
N PHE A 213 1.72 -17.24 -17.42
CA PHE A 213 1.59 -18.69 -17.43
C PHE A 213 0.11 -19.10 -17.41
N SER A 214 -0.21 -20.21 -18.05
CA SER A 214 -1.52 -20.85 -17.90
C SER A 214 -1.44 -21.93 -16.82
N PRO A 215 -2.40 -21.97 -15.87
CA PRO A 215 -2.53 -23.04 -14.88
C PRO A 215 -2.59 -24.46 -15.45
N ARG A 216 -3.06 -24.60 -16.70
CA ARG A 216 -3.17 -25.88 -17.40
C ARG A 216 -2.01 -26.14 -18.36
N ASP A 217 -1.06 -25.21 -18.46
CA ASP A 217 0.16 -25.39 -19.22
C ASP A 217 1.14 -26.25 -18.41
N ILE A 218 1.26 -27.52 -18.84
CA ILE A 218 2.12 -28.52 -18.21
C ILE A 218 3.60 -28.12 -18.21
N VAL A 219 4.05 -27.28 -19.15
CA VAL A 219 5.45 -26.88 -19.27
C VAL A 219 5.83 -25.90 -18.16
N THR A 220 4.90 -25.05 -17.76
CA THR A 220 5.07 -24.16 -16.59
C THR A 220 4.83 -24.88 -15.26
N MET A 221 4.31 -26.11 -15.32
CA MET A 221 3.75 -26.83 -14.17
C MET A 221 2.69 -26.02 -13.42
N GLY A 222 1.98 -25.12 -14.10
CA GLY A 222 1.01 -24.20 -13.49
C GLY A 222 1.61 -23.24 -12.46
N ARG A 223 2.91 -22.92 -12.57
CA ARG A 223 3.64 -22.09 -11.60
C ARG A 223 4.30 -20.90 -12.28
N GLY A 224 4.35 -19.79 -11.56
CA GLY A 224 5.11 -18.59 -11.94
C GLY A 224 6.62 -18.70 -11.72
N LEU A 225 7.34 -17.62 -12.01
CA LEU A 225 8.80 -17.49 -11.91
C LEU A 225 9.27 -16.73 -10.66
N THR A 226 8.39 -15.99 -9.98
CA THR A 226 8.76 -15.05 -8.90
C THR A 226 9.52 -15.72 -7.75
N SER A 227 9.22 -16.98 -7.45
CA SER A 227 9.89 -17.75 -6.38
C SER A 227 11.37 -18.01 -6.65
N VAL A 228 11.79 -17.98 -7.91
CA VAL A 228 13.18 -18.19 -8.34
C VAL A 228 13.81 -16.87 -8.76
N PHE A 229 13.04 -16.01 -9.44
CA PHE A 229 13.49 -14.74 -9.96
C PHE A 229 12.69 -13.60 -9.34
N PRO A 230 13.19 -12.97 -8.26
CA PRO A 230 12.47 -11.91 -7.56
C PRO A 230 12.18 -10.66 -8.39
N GLY A 231 12.73 -10.55 -9.61
CA GLY A 231 12.38 -9.48 -10.54
C GLY A 231 11.12 -9.78 -11.37
N ALA A 232 10.70 -11.03 -11.49
CA ALA A 232 9.54 -11.40 -12.30
C ALA A 232 8.23 -11.03 -11.57
N GLN A 233 7.26 -10.52 -12.33
CA GLN A 233 5.89 -10.35 -11.87
C GLN A 233 5.00 -11.37 -12.57
N ASP A 234 4.47 -12.32 -11.80
CA ASP A 234 3.66 -13.41 -12.34
C ASP A 234 2.21 -13.03 -12.60
N CYS A 235 1.69 -13.46 -13.74
CA CYS A 235 0.30 -13.29 -14.13
C CYS A 235 -0.23 -14.63 -14.67
N ALA A 236 -1.22 -15.21 -13.98
CA ALA A 236 -1.94 -16.35 -14.52
C ALA A 236 -2.91 -15.86 -15.60
N VAL A 237 -2.96 -16.54 -16.74
CA VAL A 237 -3.90 -16.28 -17.83
C VAL A 237 -4.63 -17.55 -18.23
N ASN A 238 -5.88 -17.43 -18.64
CA ASN A 238 -6.67 -18.57 -19.09
C ASN A 238 -6.59 -18.71 -20.62
N ILE A 239 -5.87 -19.71 -21.10
CA ILE A 239 -5.74 -19.98 -22.54
C ILE A 239 -6.78 -21.04 -22.95
N ALA A 240 -7.64 -20.69 -23.89
CA ALA A 240 -8.64 -21.61 -24.43
C ALA A 240 -7.99 -22.68 -25.33
N GLY A 241 -8.50 -23.92 -25.25
CA GLY A 241 -8.06 -25.04 -26.08
C GLY A 241 -7.22 -26.09 -25.36
N LEU A 242 -6.88 -27.16 -26.09
CA LEU A 242 -6.08 -28.29 -25.59
C LEU A 242 -4.56 -28.06 -25.70
N ASP A 243 -4.11 -27.27 -26.68
CA ASP A 243 -2.70 -26.89 -26.87
C ASP A 243 -2.44 -25.48 -26.34
N GLN A 244 -2.37 -25.37 -25.01
CA GLN A 244 -2.26 -24.08 -24.32
C GLN A 244 -0.84 -23.50 -24.29
N HIS A 245 0.15 -24.28 -24.73
CA HIS A 245 1.55 -23.90 -24.64
C HIS A 245 2.02 -23.06 -25.84
N GLY A 246 1.24 -22.99 -26.93
CA GLY A 246 1.59 -22.25 -28.13
C GLY A 246 1.89 -20.77 -27.89
N SER A 247 2.98 -20.26 -28.47
CA SER A 247 3.39 -18.85 -28.34
C SER A 247 2.36 -17.90 -28.95
N ASP A 248 1.75 -18.27 -30.07
CA ASP A 248 0.62 -17.60 -30.71
C ASP A 248 -0.57 -17.43 -29.78
N ARG A 249 -0.88 -18.44 -28.96
CA ARG A 249 -2.01 -18.41 -28.01
C ARG A 249 -1.78 -17.44 -26.87
N TYR A 250 -0.60 -17.49 -26.25
CA TYR A 250 -0.22 -16.52 -25.21
C TYR A 250 -0.22 -15.09 -25.76
N LEU A 251 0.36 -14.86 -26.94
CA LEU A 251 0.48 -13.53 -27.52
C LEU A 251 -0.83 -12.98 -28.09
N SER A 252 -1.79 -13.85 -28.38
CA SER A 252 -3.17 -13.45 -28.73
C SER A 252 -4.01 -13.06 -27.50
N HIS A 253 -3.53 -13.31 -26.28
CA HIS A 253 -4.28 -13.01 -25.07
C HIS A 253 -4.33 -11.48 -24.84
N PRO A 254 -5.50 -10.89 -24.55
CA PRO A 254 -5.67 -9.44 -24.36
C PRO A 254 -4.66 -8.82 -23.38
N ALA A 255 -4.48 -9.41 -22.19
CA ALA A 255 -3.49 -8.93 -21.22
C ALA A 255 -2.04 -8.86 -21.76
N VAL A 256 -1.62 -9.84 -22.57
CA VAL A 256 -0.27 -9.87 -23.15
C VAL A 256 -0.16 -8.84 -24.28
N ALA A 257 -1.13 -8.84 -25.20
CA ALA A 257 -1.17 -7.89 -26.30
C ALA A 257 -1.28 -6.44 -25.81
N GLY A 258 -2.05 -6.20 -24.75
CA GLY A 258 -2.17 -4.91 -24.07
C GLY A 258 -0.83 -4.42 -23.53
N LEU A 259 -0.08 -5.26 -22.81
CA LEU A 259 1.26 -4.88 -22.35
C LEU A 259 2.23 -4.58 -23.49
N VAL A 260 2.14 -5.33 -24.60
CA VAL A 260 2.92 -5.04 -25.81
C VAL A 260 2.51 -3.69 -26.40
N ALA A 261 1.20 -3.44 -26.53
CA ALA A 261 0.64 -2.20 -27.04
C ALA A 261 1.08 -1.00 -26.20
N ASN A 262 0.99 -1.09 -24.88
CA ASN A 262 1.42 -0.03 -23.96
C ASN A 262 2.90 0.33 -24.11
N SER A 263 3.73 -0.66 -24.47
CA SER A 263 5.17 -0.43 -24.72
C SER A 263 5.42 0.26 -26.06
N LEU A 264 4.68 -0.12 -27.10
CA LEU A 264 4.88 0.35 -28.49
C LEU A 264 4.16 1.66 -28.79
N TYR A 265 2.97 1.82 -28.20
CA TYR A 265 2.02 2.89 -28.41
C TYR A 265 1.61 3.47 -27.05
N PRO A 266 2.55 4.04 -26.27
CA PRO A 266 2.19 4.68 -25.02
C PRO A 266 1.14 5.74 -25.32
N SER A 267 -0.04 5.59 -24.71
CA SER A 267 -1.14 6.53 -24.85
C SER A 267 -0.59 7.93 -24.55
N LYS A 268 -0.74 8.87 -25.49
CA LYS A 268 -0.75 10.28 -25.09
C LYS A 268 -1.92 10.41 -24.13
N GLU A 269 -1.67 10.97 -22.94
CA GLU A 269 -2.67 11.33 -21.93
C GLU A 269 -4.03 11.51 -22.60
N ALA A 270 -4.90 10.51 -22.45
CA ALA A 270 -6.28 10.68 -22.80
C ALA A 270 -6.81 11.63 -21.73
N VAL A 271 -6.68 12.93 -21.99
CA VAL A 271 -7.46 13.95 -21.30
C VAL A 271 -8.90 13.61 -21.63
N VAL A 272 -9.51 12.76 -20.80
CA VAL A 272 -10.95 12.64 -20.74
C VAL A 272 -11.39 14.06 -20.44
N ALA A 273 -11.90 14.74 -21.46
CA ALA A 273 -12.51 16.04 -21.32
C ALA A 273 -13.76 15.85 -20.45
N SER A 274 -13.55 15.79 -19.14
CA SER A 274 -14.61 15.83 -18.17
C SER A 274 -15.31 17.15 -18.40
N ARG A 275 -16.58 17.09 -18.83
CA ARG A 275 -17.44 18.27 -18.84
C ARG A 275 -17.45 18.77 -17.40
N ALA A 276 -16.77 19.89 -17.17
CA ALA A 276 -16.70 20.58 -15.89
C ALA A 276 -18.09 21.06 -15.46
N LEU A 277 -18.91 20.14 -14.96
CA LEU A 277 -19.84 20.48 -13.90
C LEU A 277 -18.96 20.71 -12.69
N ALA A 278 -18.92 21.96 -12.20
CA ALA A 278 -18.13 22.33 -11.04
C ALA A 278 -18.67 21.60 -9.81
N VAL A 279 -18.18 20.38 -9.57
CA VAL A 279 -18.50 19.59 -8.39
C VAL A 279 -17.58 20.02 -7.27
N ARG A 280 -18.16 20.31 -6.11
CA ARG A 280 -17.40 20.68 -4.92
C ARG A 280 -16.73 19.43 -4.35
N LEU A 281 -15.48 19.60 -3.91
CA LEU A 281 -14.83 18.65 -3.01
C LEU A 281 -15.74 18.33 -1.81
N THR A 282 -15.93 17.04 -1.54
CA THR A 282 -16.48 16.55 -0.28
C THR A 282 -15.44 16.69 0.84
N ASP A 283 -15.88 16.59 2.10
CA ASP A 283 -14.97 16.69 3.25
C ASP A 283 -13.93 15.55 3.27
N ASP A 284 -14.33 14.34 2.85
CA ASP A 284 -13.43 13.19 2.71
C ASP A 284 -12.35 13.40 1.63
N GLN A 285 -12.74 13.98 0.50
CA GLN A 285 -11.82 14.31 -0.57
C GLN A 285 -10.85 15.42 -0.13
N LEU A 286 -11.36 16.43 0.58
CA LEU A 286 -10.53 17.48 1.17
C LEU A 286 -9.51 16.91 2.16
N LEU A 287 -9.93 16.04 3.06
CA LEU A 287 -9.02 15.41 4.02
C LEU A 287 -7.96 14.54 3.31
N THR A 288 -8.32 13.86 2.22
CA THR A 288 -7.37 13.11 1.38
C THR A 288 -6.31 14.02 0.76
N LEU A 289 -6.71 15.19 0.25
CA LEU A 289 -5.77 16.19 -0.28
C LEU A 289 -4.83 16.73 0.80
N ILE A 290 -5.35 16.99 2.01
CA ILE A 290 -4.58 17.45 3.16
C ILE A 290 -3.52 16.41 3.54
N LYS A 291 -3.89 15.12 3.60
CA LYS A 291 -2.95 14.02 3.86
C LYS A 291 -1.83 13.96 2.83
N LEU A 292 -2.17 14.00 1.53
CA LEU A 292 -1.19 14.00 0.44
C LEU A 292 -0.23 15.19 0.53
N ARG A 293 -0.77 16.39 0.78
CA ARG A 293 0.04 17.61 0.92
C ARG A 293 0.92 17.57 2.16
N PHE A 294 0.45 16.99 3.26
CA PHE A 294 1.25 16.84 4.47
C PHE A 294 2.38 15.82 4.26
N ALA A 295 2.12 14.70 3.57
CA ALA A 295 3.15 13.73 3.18
C ALA A 295 4.25 14.37 2.31
N ASP A 296 3.90 15.24 1.36
CA ASP A 296 4.87 16.04 0.58
C ASP A 296 5.72 16.96 1.47
N CYS A 297 5.10 17.54 2.51
CA CYS A 297 5.82 18.37 3.47
C CYS A 297 6.77 17.52 4.33
N ILE A 298 6.37 16.30 4.71
CA ILE A 298 7.21 15.35 5.46
C ILE A 298 8.44 14.98 4.65
N ALA A 299 8.25 14.57 3.39
CA ALA A 299 9.34 14.17 2.49
C ALA A 299 10.47 15.22 2.46
N LYS A 300 10.09 16.50 2.32
CA LYS A 300 11.02 17.65 2.28
C LYS A 300 11.74 17.95 3.59
N ASN A 301 11.25 17.42 4.72
CA ASN A 301 11.83 17.63 6.05
C ASN A 301 12.61 16.41 6.57
N ILE A 302 12.67 15.30 5.82
CA ILE A 302 13.52 14.16 6.16
C ILE A 302 14.99 14.54 5.92
N LYS A 303 15.80 14.50 6.98
CA LYS A 303 17.21 14.93 6.95
C LYS A 303 18.13 13.98 6.18
N ASP A 304 17.86 12.67 6.27
CA ASP A 304 18.65 11.65 5.60
C ASP A 304 18.23 11.56 4.13
N THR A 305 19.16 11.79 3.21
CA THR A 305 18.88 11.86 1.77
C THR A 305 18.39 10.54 1.18
N ASP A 306 18.85 9.38 1.67
CA ASP A 306 18.35 8.09 1.17
C ASP A 306 16.95 7.81 1.69
N ARG A 307 16.69 8.05 2.99
CA ARG A 307 15.35 7.93 3.59
C ARG A 307 14.36 8.86 2.91
N ALA A 308 14.75 10.11 2.64
CA ALA A 308 13.93 11.08 1.94
C ALA A 308 13.55 10.57 0.54
N GLN A 309 14.54 10.08 -0.22
CA GLN A 309 14.29 9.51 -1.55
C GLN A 309 13.37 8.28 -1.48
N ARG A 310 13.57 7.37 -0.53
CA ARG A 310 12.69 6.19 -0.35
C ARG A 310 11.26 6.61 -0.03
N TYR A 311 11.10 7.63 0.81
CA TYR A 311 9.78 8.16 1.16
C TYR A 311 9.09 8.81 -0.04
N GLU A 312 9.82 9.62 -0.82
CA GLU A 312 9.31 10.22 -2.06
C GLU A 312 8.93 9.17 -3.11
N ASP A 313 9.78 8.15 -3.29
CA ASP A 313 9.53 7.05 -4.23
C ASP A 313 8.25 6.29 -3.83
N ALA A 314 8.07 5.99 -2.53
CA ALA A 314 6.89 5.33 -2.00
C ALA A 314 5.63 6.20 -2.12
N LEU A 315 5.70 7.48 -1.73
CA LEU A 315 4.59 8.42 -1.84
C LEU A 315 4.14 8.60 -3.30
N LYS A 316 5.07 8.51 -4.24
CA LYS A 316 4.76 8.56 -5.67
C LYS A 316 3.96 7.34 -6.12
N VAL A 317 4.27 6.14 -5.62
CA VAL A 317 3.45 4.94 -5.91
C VAL A 317 2.02 5.17 -5.41
N ILE A 318 1.85 5.66 -4.18
CA ILE A 318 0.53 5.96 -3.60
C ILE A 318 -0.24 7.01 -4.42
N ARG A 319 0.45 8.05 -4.92
CA ARG A 319 -0.17 9.06 -5.79
C ARG A 319 -0.58 8.49 -7.14
N ASP A 320 0.28 7.67 -7.76
CA ASP A 320 0.01 7.03 -9.05
C ASP A 320 -1.21 6.08 -8.91
N ASP A 321 -1.32 5.34 -7.79
CA ASP A 321 -2.49 4.50 -7.47
C ASP A 321 -3.76 5.35 -7.30
N PHE A 322 -3.66 6.47 -6.60
CA PHE A 322 -4.79 7.36 -6.39
C PHE A 322 -5.26 8.02 -7.70
N ALA A 323 -4.34 8.45 -8.56
CA ALA A 323 -4.66 8.98 -9.88
C ALA A 323 -5.40 7.93 -10.73
N SER A 324 -4.96 6.68 -10.73
CA SER A 324 -5.63 5.57 -11.43
C SER A 324 -7.07 5.36 -10.96
N GLN A 325 -7.32 5.43 -9.64
CA GLN A 325 -8.68 5.34 -9.10
C GLN A 325 -9.57 6.49 -9.58
N LEU A 326 -9.02 7.71 -9.62
CA LEU A 326 -9.74 8.89 -10.12
C LEU A 326 -10.04 8.79 -11.63
N GLU A 327 -9.12 8.25 -12.43
CA GLU A 327 -9.34 7.98 -13.85
C GLU A 327 -10.47 6.96 -14.07
N GLN A 328 -10.49 5.88 -13.28
CA GLN A 328 -11.59 4.89 -13.33
C GLN A 328 -12.94 5.51 -12.94
N MET A 329 -12.97 6.36 -11.91
CA MET A 329 -14.17 7.10 -11.54
C MET A 329 -14.63 8.01 -12.70
N ALA A 330 -13.72 8.76 -13.32
CA ALA A 330 -14.02 9.61 -14.47
C ALA A 330 -14.56 8.80 -15.66
N ALA A 331 -13.96 7.64 -15.95
CA ALA A 331 -14.39 6.73 -17.01
C ALA A 331 -15.79 6.16 -16.76
N SER A 332 -16.18 5.95 -15.50
CA SER A 332 -17.54 5.55 -15.11
C SER A 332 -18.58 6.67 -15.21
N GLY A 333 -18.18 7.87 -15.67
CA GLY A 333 -19.05 9.03 -15.82
C GLY A 333 -19.25 9.83 -14.53
N GLN A 334 -18.50 9.53 -13.45
CA GLN A 334 -18.54 10.34 -12.24
C GLN A 334 -17.76 11.65 -12.43
N PRO A 335 -18.33 12.81 -12.06
CA PRO A 335 -17.63 14.08 -12.17
C PRO A 335 -16.50 14.19 -11.14
N ILE A 336 -15.33 14.64 -11.59
CA ILE A 336 -14.12 14.81 -10.76
C ILE A 336 -13.91 16.31 -10.46
N PRO A 337 -13.78 16.71 -9.17
CA PRO A 337 -13.39 18.07 -8.79
C PRO A 337 -12.05 18.50 -9.39
N ALA A 338 -11.87 19.80 -9.65
CA ALA A 338 -10.68 20.34 -10.32
C ALA A 338 -9.37 20.06 -9.56
N GLU A 339 -9.43 20.03 -8.23
CA GLU A 339 -8.30 19.70 -7.37
C GLU A 339 -7.86 18.24 -7.55
N LEU A 340 -8.81 17.31 -7.66
CA LEU A 340 -8.51 15.90 -7.93
C LEU A 340 -8.05 15.68 -9.38
N GLN A 341 -8.57 16.46 -10.33
CA GLN A 341 -8.09 16.46 -11.71
C GLN A 341 -6.61 16.81 -11.80
N SER A 342 -6.13 17.75 -10.96
CA SER A 342 -4.70 18.11 -10.94
C SER A 342 -3.80 16.93 -10.54
N ILE A 343 -4.30 15.97 -9.75
CA ILE A 343 -3.56 14.77 -9.34
C ILE A 343 -3.40 13.82 -10.53
N ILE A 344 -4.45 13.63 -11.33
CA ILE A 344 -4.42 12.84 -12.57
C ILE A 344 -3.32 13.39 -13.51
N GLU A 345 -3.22 14.71 -13.59
CA GLU A 345 -2.23 15.40 -14.42
C GLU A 345 -0.83 15.46 -13.80
N GLY A 346 -0.60 14.79 -12.66
CA GLY A 346 0.68 14.77 -11.96
C GLY A 346 1.08 16.11 -11.33
N ARG A 347 0.13 17.05 -11.19
CA ARG A 347 0.33 18.36 -10.53
C ARG A 347 -0.02 18.25 -9.05
N THR A 348 0.49 19.19 -8.24
CA THR A 348 0.13 19.28 -6.84
C THR A 348 -1.07 20.22 -6.68
N PRO A 349 -2.22 19.75 -6.13
CA PRO A 349 -3.37 20.61 -5.92
C PRO A 349 -3.11 21.67 -4.85
N ASP A 350 -3.72 22.84 -5.05
CA ASP A 350 -3.89 23.82 -3.97
C ASP A 350 -4.97 23.33 -3.00
N LEU A 351 -4.77 23.60 -1.71
CA LEU A 351 -5.76 23.27 -0.69
C LEU A 351 -6.77 24.41 -0.55
N PRO A 352 -8.08 24.13 -0.59
CA PRO A 352 -9.07 25.16 -0.34
C PRO A 352 -9.09 25.51 1.15
N ASN A 353 -9.19 26.80 1.47
CA ASN A 353 -9.28 27.30 2.84
C ASN A 353 -10.70 27.05 3.40
N ARG A 354 -11.00 25.80 3.76
CA ARG A 354 -12.31 25.38 4.31
C ARG A 354 -12.26 24.88 5.75
N LEU A 355 -11.11 24.41 6.24
CA LEU A 355 -11.02 23.96 7.63
C LEU A 355 -11.10 25.14 8.58
N GLU A 356 -11.83 24.96 9.66
CA GLU A 356 -11.73 25.84 10.81
C GLU A 356 -10.41 25.61 11.56
N LEU A 357 -9.95 26.61 12.30
CA LEU A 357 -8.68 26.53 13.04
C LEU A 357 -8.66 25.34 14.03
N ARG A 358 -9.78 25.07 14.70
CA ARG A 358 -9.91 23.91 15.59
C ARG A 358 -9.66 22.62 14.83
N GLU A 359 -10.40 22.42 13.74
CA GLU A 359 -10.32 21.22 12.92
C GLU A 359 -8.91 21.04 12.36
N ALA A 360 -8.25 22.13 11.96
CA ALA A 360 -6.89 22.10 11.44
C ALA A 360 -5.89 21.66 12.51
N VAL A 361 -5.99 22.18 13.74
CA VAL A 361 -5.12 21.79 14.86
C VAL A 361 -5.31 20.31 15.19
N VAL A 362 -6.56 19.84 15.33
CA VAL A 362 -6.87 18.44 15.62
C VAL A 362 -6.37 17.53 14.51
N THR A 363 -6.67 17.87 13.25
CA THR A 363 -6.26 17.11 12.06
C THR A 363 -4.74 17.01 11.99
N LEU A 364 -4.03 18.13 12.01
CA LEU A 364 -2.57 18.15 11.88
C LEU A 364 -1.87 17.42 13.02
N THR A 365 -2.39 17.52 14.25
CA THR A 365 -1.87 16.75 15.39
C THR A 365 -1.95 15.26 15.13
N ASN A 366 -3.11 14.75 14.70
CA ASN A 366 -3.31 13.34 14.36
C ASN A 366 -2.45 12.89 13.17
N LEU A 367 -2.27 13.75 12.18
CA LEU A 367 -1.48 13.44 11.00
C LEU A 367 0.02 13.26 11.32
N THR A 368 0.53 13.79 12.43
CA THR A 368 1.96 13.64 12.80
C THR A 368 2.41 12.21 13.08
N THR A 369 1.49 11.31 13.42
CA THR A 369 1.77 9.89 13.71
C THR A 369 1.28 8.95 12.61
N THR A 370 0.80 9.49 11.49
CA THR A 370 0.24 8.69 10.38
C THR A 370 1.35 8.21 9.44
N ASN A 371 1.34 6.92 9.08
CA ASN A 371 2.19 6.40 8.01
C ASN A 371 1.57 6.65 6.63
N PHE A 372 1.90 7.76 5.97
CA PHE A 372 1.33 8.11 4.65
C PHE A 372 1.78 7.23 3.48
N VAL A 373 2.81 6.41 3.68
CA VAL A 373 3.40 5.56 2.63
C VAL A 373 3.16 4.08 2.88
N ASP A 374 2.13 3.73 3.64
CA ASP A 374 1.68 2.33 3.80
C ASP A 374 1.46 1.65 2.42
N PRO A 375 1.87 0.37 2.22
CA PRO A 375 2.39 -0.60 3.19
C PRO A 375 3.89 -0.46 3.50
N TYR A 376 4.55 0.58 3.00
CA TYR A 376 5.97 0.80 3.22
C TYR A 376 6.22 1.41 4.60
N GLU A 377 7.20 0.86 5.32
CA GLU A 377 7.63 1.39 6.62
C GLU A 377 8.92 2.20 6.47
N ILE A 378 8.82 3.52 6.66
CA ILE A 378 9.97 4.44 6.56
C ILE A 378 10.00 5.34 7.79
N ASP A 379 11.08 5.23 8.57
CA ASP A 379 11.33 6.07 9.74
C ASP A 379 11.64 7.52 9.32
N ALA A 380 10.62 8.37 9.42
CA ALA A 380 10.68 9.80 9.15
C ALA A 380 11.28 10.63 10.30
N GLY A 381 11.59 10.03 11.46
CA GLY A 381 12.09 10.74 12.63
C GLY A 381 11.20 11.93 13.02
N ASP A 382 11.82 13.10 13.27
CA ASP A 382 11.10 14.33 13.63
C ASP A 382 10.49 15.09 12.44
N ALA A 383 10.60 14.57 11.21
CA ALA A 383 10.13 15.25 10.00
C ALA A 383 8.62 15.60 10.04
N PRO A 384 7.71 14.77 10.59
CA PRO A 384 6.30 15.14 10.72
C PRO A 384 6.07 16.40 11.57
N LYS A 385 6.76 16.54 12.70
CA LYS A 385 6.68 17.77 13.53
C LYS A 385 7.26 18.97 12.78
N ALA A 386 8.39 18.79 12.09
CA ALA A 386 9.01 19.86 11.30
C ALA A 386 8.13 20.31 10.11
N ALA A 387 7.37 19.39 9.51
CA ALA A 387 6.47 19.65 8.39
C ALA A 387 5.24 20.50 8.76
N LEU A 388 4.85 20.57 10.03
CA LEU A 388 3.69 21.33 10.52
C LEU A 388 3.74 22.80 10.09
N LYS A 389 4.91 23.44 10.16
CA LYS A 389 5.07 24.86 9.79
C LYS A 389 4.69 25.13 8.34
N THR A 390 5.17 24.30 7.43
CA THR A 390 4.83 24.42 6.00
C THR A 390 3.35 24.10 5.77
N MET A 391 2.81 23.13 6.50
CA MET A 391 1.43 22.69 6.33
C MET A 391 0.40 23.70 6.81
N VAL A 392 0.60 24.34 7.98
CA VAL A 392 -0.31 25.40 8.46
C VAL A 392 -0.35 26.58 7.50
N ILE A 393 0.79 26.93 6.88
CA ILE A 393 0.86 27.97 5.84
C ILE A 393 0.07 27.55 4.59
N ASN A 394 0.20 26.29 4.14
CA ASN A 394 -0.56 25.77 3.02
C ASN A 394 -2.09 25.78 3.27
N LEU A 395 -2.51 25.69 4.53
CA LEU A 395 -3.92 25.76 4.94
C LEU A 395 -4.40 27.20 5.19
N GLY A 396 -3.54 28.21 4.99
CA GLY A 396 -3.90 29.61 5.17
C GLY A 396 -3.83 30.14 6.62
N PHE A 397 -3.21 29.39 7.54
CA PHE A 397 -3.06 29.79 8.94
C PHE A 397 -1.70 30.45 9.23
N GLN A 398 -1.64 31.16 10.36
CA GLN A 398 -0.41 31.79 10.84
C GLN A 398 0.65 30.75 11.24
N PRO A 399 1.95 30.96 10.95
CA PRO A 399 3.01 29.99 11.28
C PRO A 399 3.10 29.63 12.77
N GLY A 400 2.67 30.52 13.67
CA GLY A 400 2.67 30.28 15.12
C GLY A 400 1.77 29.11 15.57
N VAL A 401 0.74 28.78 14.78
CA VAL A 401 -0.12 27.61 15.03
C VAL A 401 0.70 26.33 15.07
N ALA A 402 1.67 26.17 14.15
CA ALA A 402 2.53 25.00 14.12
C ALA A 402 3.44 24.90 15.35
N THR A 403 3.90 26.03 15.89
CA THR A 403 4.70 26.07 17.12
C THR A 403 3.90 25.51 18.30
N HIS A 404 2.65 25.94 18.48
CA HIS A 404 1.80 25.46 19.56
C HIS A 404 1.48 23.96 19.44
N ILE A 405 1.23 23.46 18.21
CA ILE A 405 1.03 22.02 17.98
C ILE A 405 2.31 21.23 18.33
N ALA A 406 3.47 21.67 17.84
CA ALA A 406 4.73 20.97 18.06
C ALA A 406 5.16 20.96 19.54
N GLU A 407 4.95 22.06 20.25
CA GLU A 407 5.19 22.19 21.69
C GLU A 407 4.24 21.30 22.49
N ALA A 408 2.95 21.30 22.15
CA ALA A 408 1.97 20.46 22.84
C ALA A 408 2.28 18.97 22.68
N LEU A 409 2.57 18.51 21.45
CA LEU A 409 3.01 17.14 21.18
C LEU A 409 4.27 16.79 21.99
N SER A 410 5.24 17.69 22.06
CA SER A 410 6.50 17.44 22.76
C SER A 410 6.33 17.38 24.28
N GLU A 411 5.52 18.25 24.88
CA GLU A 411 5.23 18.22 26.32
C GLU A 411 4.46 16.96 26.72
N VAL A 412 3.48 16.54 25.92
CA VAL A 412 2.71 15.31 26.18
C VAL A 412 3.55 14.06 25.93
N ASP A 413 4.38 14.03 24.89
CA ASP A 413 5.34 12.94 24.67
C ASP A 413 6.32 12.82 25.85
N ASP A 414 6.83 13.95 26.35
CA ASP A 414 7.77 14.02 27.46
C ASP A 414 7.17 13.50 28.77
N LEU A 415 5.90 13.80 29.02
CA LEU A 415 5.13 13.25 30.13
C LEU A 415 5.07 11.71 30.08
N LEU A 416 4.96 11.13 28.89
CA LEU A 416 4.78 9.70 28.68
C LEU A 416 6.09 8.94 28.41
N LYS A 417 7.25 9.61 28.40
CA LYS A 417 8.56 8.99 28.21
C LYS A 417 8.78 7.86 29.23
N ARG A 418 8.70 6.61 28.75
CA ARG A 418 8.95 5.35 29.51
C ARG A 418 7.99 5.08 30.67
N THR A 419 6.73 5.47 30.53
CA THR A 419 5.63 5.02 31.40
C THR A 419 5.46 3.50 31.35
N GLY A 420 5.65 2.83 32.48
CA GLY A 420 5.51 1.36 32.60
C GLY A 420 6.41 0.53 31.67
N GLY A 421 7.59 1.03 31.26
CA GLY A 421 8.52 0.31 30.38
C GLY A 421 8.15 0.28 28.89
N ILE A 422 7.00 0.86 28.50
CA ILE A 422 6.56 0.98 27.10
C ILE A 422 6.96 2.35 26.54
N PRO A 423 7.56 2.44 25.34
CA PRO A 423 8.01 3.70 24.75
C PRO A 423 6.85 4.46 24.08
N TRP A 424 5.87 4.92 24.88
CA TRP A 424 4.73 5.71 24.40
C TRP A 424 5.16 7.02 23.70
N GLY A 425 6.32 7.61 24.03
CA GLY A 425 6.83 8.80 23.34
C GLY A 425 7.47 8.56 21.95
N ARG A 426 7.39 7.34 21.40
CA ARG A 426 7.92 6.96 20.06
C ARG A 426 6.86 6.32 19.17
N ILE A 427 5.60 6.71 19.33
CA ILE A 427 4.47 6.22 18.53
C ILE A 427 4.50 6.78 17.09
N GLY A 428 5.68 6.82 16.47
CA GLY A 428 5.82 6.82 15.01
C GLY A 428 5.98 5.40 14.45
N VAL A 429 6.38 4.41 15.27
CA VAL A 429 6.67 3.04 14.81
C VAL A 429 5.62 2.03 15.28
N ALA A 430 5.03 2.20 16.47
CA ALA A 430 4.05 1.23 17.00
C ALA A 430 2.62 1.42 16.44
N ALA A 431 2.23 2.64 16.07
CA ALA A 431 0.94 2.90 15.42
C ALA A 431 0.99 2.74 13.89
N ALA A 432 2.19 2.75 13.31
CA ALA A 432 2.38 2.49 11.88
C ALA A 432 2.07 1.03 11.47
N GLY A 433 2.06 0.09 12.43
CA GLY A 433 1.67 -1.32 12.21
C GLY A 433 0.16 -1.59 12.22
N LEU A 434 -0.68 -0.55 12.31
CA LEU A 434 -2.14 -0.66 12.25
C LEU A 434 -2.69 0.20 11.13
N ALA A 435 -2.25 -0.08 9.90
CA ALA A 435 -3.00 0.23 8.70
C ALA A 435 -4.28 -0.63 8.68
N LEU A 436 -5.30 -0.18 9.42
CA LEU A 436 -6.63 -0.76 9.34
C LEU A 436 -7.26 -0.34 8.01
N ILE A 437 -7.47 -1.37 7.18
CA ILE A 437 -8.20 -1.45 5.91
C ILE A 437 -7.27 -1.61 4.70
N ALA A 438 -7.62 -2.56 3.84
CA ALA A 438 -6.90 -3.03 2.65
C ALA A 438 -6.74 -1.99 1.51
N ALA A 439 -6.71 -0.71 1.84
CA ALA A 439 -6.28 0.40 1.00
C ALA A 439 -5.63 1.42 1.94
N GLY A 440 -4.36 1.77 1.69
CA GLY A 440 -3.56 2.64 2.56
C GLY A 440 -4.26 3.96 2.94
N PRO A 441 -3.68 4.77 3.85
CA PRO A 441 -4.36 5.92 4.47
C PRO A 441 -4.78 7.05 3.52
N ILE A 442 -4.39 6.96 2.24
CA ILE A 442 -4.77 7.83 1.12
C ILE A 442 -5.58 6.97 0.13
N GLY A 443 -6.92 7.04 0.22
CA GLY A 443 -7.83 6.35 -0.71
C GLY A 443 -9.27 6.88 -0.55
N LEU A 444 -10.06 6.84 -1.62
CA LEU A 444 -11.46 7.28 -1.57
C LEU A 444 -12.36 6.15 -1.07
N ALA A 445 -13.34 6.49 -0.23
CA ALA A 445 -14.43 5.58 0.09
C ALA A 445 -15.42 5.55 -1.09
N MET A 446 -15.46 4.45 -1.83
CA MET A 446 -16.43 4.28 -2.92
C MET A 446 -17.73 3.63 -2.39
N ALA A 447 -18.81 4.41 -2.35
CA ALA A 447 -20.16 3.85 -2.21
C ALA A 447 -20.55 3.21 -3.55
N ALA A 448 -20.33 1.90 -3.71
CA ALA A 448 -20.84 1.19 -4.86
C ALA A 448 -22.39 1.21 -4.82
N PRO A 449 -23.09 1.51 -5.93
CA PRO A 449 -24.53 1.28 -6.01
C PRO A 449 -24.78 -0.22 -5.79
N ALA A 450 -25.70 -0.56 -4.88
CA ALA A 450 -25.95 -1.92 -4.39
C ALA A 450 -26.48 -2.94 -5.43
N THR A 451 -26.36 -2.68 -6.74
CA THR A 451 -26.99 -3.50 -7.79
C THR A 451 -26.08 -3.93 -8.95
N ALA A 452 -24.77 -3.73 -8.88
CA ALA A 452 -23.87 -4.25 -9.93
C ALA A 452 -22.81 -5.19 -9.34
N PHE A 453 -23.05 -6.49 -9.52
CA PHE A 453 -22.09 -7.60 -9.61
C PHE A 453 -20.71 -7.42 -8.94
N GLY A 454 -20.57 -8.01 -7.74
CA GLY A 454 -19.38 -8.75 -7.34
C GLY A 454 -18.00 -8.10 -7.50
N GLY A 455 -17.83 -6.83 -7.11
CA GLY A 455 -16.52 -6.18 -7.00
C GLY A 455 -16.39 -5.49 -5.65
N ALA A 456 -15.33 -5.79 -4.90
CA ALA A 456 -15.12 -5.27 -3.55
C ALA A 456 -15.20 -3.73 -3.53
N ALA A 457 -16.10 -3.18 -2.72
CA ALA A 457 -16.03 -1.77 -2.36
C ALA A 457 -14.71 -1.56 -1.60
N ILE A 458 -13.73 -0.91 -2.24
CA ILE A 458 -12.55 -0.44 -1.54
C ILE A 458 -13.02 0.69 -0.62
N THR A 459 -13.28 0.34 0.62
CA THR A 459 -13.47 1.32 1.69
C THR A 459 -12.10 1.96 1.93
N GLY A 460 -11.83 3.15 1.41
CA GLY A 460 -10.67 3.93 1.84
C GLY A 460 -10.67 4.06 3.37
N GLY A 461 -9.50 4.04 4.01
CA GLY A 461 -9.30 4.01 5.48
C GLY A 461 -9.87 5.20 6.29
N LEU A 462 -10.81 5.96 5.72
CA LEU A 462 -11.45 7.14 6.31
C LEU A 462 -12.62 6.82 7.26
N ALA A 463 -13.19 5.61 7.21
CA ALA A 463 -14.23 5.22 8.17
C ALA A 463 -13.75 5.31 9.64
N ALA A 464 -12.43 5.27 9.86
CA ALA A 464 -11.81 5.35 11.17
C ALA A 464 -11.45 6.78 11.63
N LEU A 465 -11.70 7.84 10.85
CA LEU A 465 -11.19 9.20 11.18
C LEU A 465 -12.20 10.36 11.01
N GLY A 466 -13.43 10.11 10.56
CA GLY A 466 -14.47 11.15 10.55
C GLY A 466 -14.98 11.51 11.96
N PRO A 467 -15.47 12.75 12.21
CA PRO A 467 -16.00 13.16 13.51
C PRO A 467 -17.11 12.24 14.06
N GLY A 468 -17.86 11.58 13.16
CA GLY A 468 -18.93 10.63 13.51
C GLY A 468 -18.56 9.14 13.44
N GLY A 469 -17.45 8.75 12.81
CA GLY A 469 -17.04 7.34 12.65
C GLY A 469 -16.31 6.78 13.86
N MET A 470 -15.50 7.62 14.53
CA MET A 470 -14.74 7.24 15.73
C MET A 470 -15.59 7.16 17.00
N MET A 471 -16.71 7.90 17.06
CA MET A 471 -17.61 7.88 18.22
C MET A 471 -18.39 6.56 18.37
N GLY A 472 -18.57 5.80 17.27
CA GLY A 472 -19.22 4.49 17.30
C GLY A 472 -18.34 3.36 17.84
N GLY A 473 -17.02 3.44 17.66
CA GLY A 473 -16.10 2.33 18.02
C GLY A 473 -15.96 2.13 19.52
N ILE A 474 -15.91 3.22 20.30
CA ILE A 474 -15.75 3.15 21.75
C ILE A 474 -17.10 2.81 22.42
N THR A 475 -18.21 3.33 21.89
CA THR A 475 -19.57 2.98 22.37
C THR A 475 -19.95 1.53 22.08
N THR A 476 -19.46 0.95 20.99
CA THR A 476 -19.76 -0.46 20.64
C THR A 476 -18.94 -1.46 21.45
N ILE A 477 -17.76 -1.09 21.97
CA ILE A 477 -16.91 -2.02 22.75
C ILE A 477 -17.31 -2.05 24.23
N GLY A 478 -17.75 -0.92 24.81
CA GLY A 478 -18.25 -0.87 26.19
C GLY A 478 -19.61 -1.55 26.40
N ALA A 479 -20.45 -1.61 25.37
CA ALA A 479 -21.75 -2.29 25.47
C ALA A 479 -21.64 -3.82 25.56
N LEU A 480 -20.52 -4.40 25.12
CA LEU A 480 -20.34 -5.86 25.02
C LEU A 480 -20.03 -6.57 26.35
N ALA A 481 -19.69 -5.83 27.41
CA ALA A 481 -19.43 -6.43 28.72
C ALA A 481 -20.68 -6.52 29.62
N ALA A 482 -21.79 -5.84 29.27
CA ALA A 482 -22.95 -5.72 30.16
C ALA A 482 -24.27 -6.33 29.62
N SER A 483 -24.43 -6.57 28.32
CA SER A 483 -25.66 -7.16 27.77
C SER A 483 -25.37 -8.26 26.73
N GLY A 484 -25.79 -9.49 27.04
CA GLY A 484 -25.51 -10.70 26.27
C GLY A 484 -26.25 -10.85 24.93
N ALA A 485 -26.50 -9.78 24.17
CA ALA A 485 -27.11 -9.87 22.83
C ALA A 485 -26.76 -8.65 21.96
N GLY A 486 -25.80 -8.80 21.05
CA GLY A 486 -25.44 -7.78 20.06
C GLY A 486 -24.29 -8.24 19.15
N VAL A 487 -24.52 -8.23 17.85
CA VAL A 487 -23.69 -8.89 16.81
C VAL A 487 -22.33 -8.21 16.60
N VAL A 488 -21.27 -9.02 16.76
CA VAL A 488 -20.00 -9.06 16.00
C VAL A 488 -19.45 -7.73 15.45
N THR A 489 -18.53 -7.12 16.21
CA THR A 489 -17.49 -6.25 15.60
C THR A 489 -16.11 -6.56 16.17
N GLY A 490 -16.01 -6.95 17.44
CA GLY A 490 -14.74 -7.36 18.06
C GLY A 490 -14.19 -8.72 17.59
N ALA A 491 -15.04 -9.66 17.18
CA ALA A 491 -14.58 -10.98 16.74
C ALA A 491 -13.94 -10.99 15.34
N ALA A 492 -14.09 -9.92 14.55
CA ALA A 492 -13.46 -9.80 13.23
C ALA A 492 -12.01 -9.28 13.29
N LEU A 493 -11.54 -8.78 14.45
CA LEU A 493 -10.26 -8.06 14.55
C LEU A 493 -9.11 -8.85 15.18
N GLY A 494 -9.35 -10.03 15.75
CA GLY A 494 -8.30 -10.92 16.27
C GLY A 494 -7.39 -10.35 17.39
N GLY A 495 -7.50 -9.07 17.73
CA GLY A 495 -6.64 -8.38 18.71
C GLY A 495 -7.02 -8.70 20.15
N SER A 496 -6.01 -8.76 21.02
CA SER A 496 -6.22 -8.94 22.46
C SER A 496 -6.75 -7.64 23.09
N SER A 497 -7.44 -7.74 24.25
CA SER A 497 -7.94 -6.54 24.94
C SER A 497 -6.83 -5.53 25.25
N ALA A 498 -5.61 -6.00 25.54
CA ALA A 498 -4.45 -5.13 25.79
C ALA A 498 -4.06 -4.30 24.56
N GLU A 499 -4.12 -4.84 23.34
CA GLU A 499 -3.84 -4.10 22.11
C GLU A 499 -4.88 -2.99 21.87
N ILE A 500 -6.15 -3.28 22.16
CA ILE A 500 -7.25 -2.28 22.09
C ILE A 500 -7.00 -1.12 23.07
N PHE A 501 -6.53 -1.41 24.28
CA PHE A 501 -6.18 -0.37 25.25
C PHE A 501 -4.98 0.46 24.80
N THR A 502 -3.96 -0.16 24.20
CA THR A 502 -2.79 0.59 23.68
C THR A 502 -3.16 1.57 22.56
N LEU A 503 -4.10 1.18 21.69
CA LEU A 503 -4.64 2.07 20.67
C LEU A 503 -5.44 3.22 21.27
N SER A 504 -6.28 2.93 22.25
CA SER A 504 -7.06 3.94 22.96
C SER A 504 -6.16 4.97 23.66
N VAL A 505 -5.07 4.53 24.31
CA VAL A 505 -4.09 5.43 24.95
C VAL A 505 -3.40 6.31 23.92
N THR A 506 -2.98 5.75 22.78
CA THR A 506 -2.35 6.50 21.69
C THR A 506 -3.29 7.59 21.16
N HIS A 507 -4.54 7.23 20.88
CA HIS A 507 -5.54 8.17 20.38
C HIS A 507 -5.83 9.29 21.39
N LEU A 508 -6.00 8.97 22.67
CA LEU A 508 -6.22 9.99 23.71
C LEU A 508 -4.99 10.86 23.94
N THR A 509 -3.77 10.33 23.76
CA THR A 509 -2.53 11.12 23.82
C THR A 509 -2.53 12.22 22.75
N LEU A 510 -2.91 11.88 21.52
CA LEU A 510 -3.05 12.85 20.42
C LEU A 510 -4.17 13.85 20.67
N ARG A 511 -5.31 13.40 21.21
CA ARG A 511 -6.43 14.29 21.58
C ARG A 511 -6.05 15.27 22.68
N VAL A 512 -5.37 14.81 23.74
CA VAL A 512 -4.84 15.68 24.81
C VAL A 512 -3.84 16.69 24.24
N SER A 513 -2.97 16.25 23.33
CA SER A 513 -2.01 17.15 22.65
C SER A 513 -2.72 18.22 21.80
N ALA A 514 -3.77 17.83 21.07
CA ALA A 514 -4.56 18.75 20.26
C ALA A 514 -5.31 19.77 21.13
N GLU A 515 -6.00 19.33 22.19
CA GLU A 515 -6.70 20.21 23.13
C GLU A 515 -5.73 21.14 23.85
N TYR A 516 -4.54 20.68 24.21
CA TYR A 516 -3.52 21.55 24.78
C TYR A 516 -3.02 22.59 23.78
N ALA A 517 -2.81 22.23 22.52
CA ALA A 517 -2.47 23.19 21.46
C ALA A 517 -3.57 24.24 21.25
N LEU A 518 -4.84 23.83 21.32
CA LEU A 518 -6.00 24.73 21.25
C LEU A 518 -6.08 25.69 22.44
N LYS A 519 -5.84 25.19 23.66
CA LYS A 519 -5.74 26.06 24.85
C LYS A 519 -4.66 27.12 24.69
N ARG A 520 -3.48 26.75 24.16
CA ARG A 520 -2.38 27.71 23.90
C ARG A 520 -2.72 28.76 22.85
N LEU A 521 -3.69 28.46 21.98
CA LEU A 521 -4.23 29.36 20.97
C LEU A 521 -5.44 30.18 21.47
N ASP A 522 -5.79 30.09 22.75
CA ASP A 522 -6.96 30.74 23.36
C ASP A 522 -8.30 30.32 22.72
N ILE A 523 -8.37 29.05 22.29
CA ILE A 523 -9.58 28.43 21.74
C ILE A 523 -10.22 27.56 22.83
N ALA A 524 -11.54 27.60 22.96
CA ALA A 524 -12.28 26.85 23.99
C ALA A 524 -11.94 25.35 23.97
N ASN A 525 -11.82 24.72 25.13
CA ASN A 525 -11.52 23.29 25.21
C ASN A 525 -12.78 22.43 25.05
N ASP A 526 -12.60 21.22 24.55
CA ASP A 526 -13.63 20.20 24.51
C ASP A 526 -14.00 19.71 25.92
N THR A 527 -15.30 19.62 26.21
CA THR A 527 -15.82 19.13 27.50
C THR A 527 -15.84 17.61 27.60
N GLU A 528 -15.70 16.88 26.48
CA GLU A 528 -15.74 15.42 26.44
C GLU A 528 -14.40 14.73 26.74
N LEU A 529 -13.27 15.46 26.71
CA LEU A 529 -11.94 14.88 26.92
C LEU A 529 -11.81 14.19 28.29
N TRP A 530 -12.28 14.86 29.34
CA TRP A 530 -12.19 14.35 30.71
C TRP A 530 -13.02 13.07 30.92
N PRO A 531 -14.32 13.03 30.58
CA PRO A 531 -15.12 11.81 30.65
C PRO A 531 -14.49 10.61 29.92
N GLN A 532 -13.86 10.83 28.77
CA GLN A 532 -13.24 9.76 27.99
C GLN A 532 -12.00 9.16 28.67
N LEU A 533 -11.14 10.02 29.26
CA LEU A 533 -9.97 9.56 30.02
C LEU A 533 -10.38 8.77 31.28
N VAL A 534 -11.35 9.28 32.04
CA VAL A 534 -11.89 8.60 33.23
C VAL A 534 -12.55 7.26 32.86
N PHE A 535 -13.30 7.23 31.76
CA PHE A 535 -13.89 6.00 31.27
C PHE A 535 -12.83 4.96 30.91
N LEU A 536 -11.78 5.36 30.18
CA LEU A 536 -10.69 4.45 29.80
C LEU A 536 -9.93 3.92 31.03
N GLU A 537 -9.61 4.80 32.00
CA GLU A 537 -8.97 4.40 33.27
C GLU A 537 -9.81 3.35 34.01
N THR A 538 -11.13 3.59 34.09
CA THR A 538 -12.07 2.68 34.76
C THR A 538 -12.08 1.31 34.08
N GLN A 539 -12.11 1.26 32.74
CA GLN A 539 -12.10 0.02 31.97
C GLN A 539 -10.79 -0.76 32.16
N ILE A 540 -9.64 -0.08 32.08
CA ILE A 540 -8.33 -0.72 32.29
C ILE A 540 -8.24 -1.28 33.72
N SER A 541 -8.70 -0.52 34.72
CA SER A 541 -8.68 -0.94 36.12
C SER A 541 -9.59 -2.14 36.37
N ALA A 542 -10.79 -2.17 35.78
CA ALA A 542 -11.70 -3.30 35.86
C ALA A 542 -11.12 -4.57 35.24
N GLU A 543 -10.49 -4.45 34.06
CA GLU A 543 -9.84 -5.58 33.39
C GLU A 543 -8.62 -6.09 34.16
N LEU A 544 -7.79 -5.20 34.72
CA LEU A 544 -6.68 -5.58 35.61
C LEU A 544 -7.18 -6.38 36.81
N ASN A 545 -8.18 -5.86 37.55
CA ASN A 545 -8.74 -6.53 38.71
C ASN A 545 -9.30 -7.92 38.37
N ARG A 546 -9.93 -8.06 37.20
CA ARG A 546 -10.46 -9.35 36.73
C ARG A 546 -9.37 -10.35 36.41
N LEU A 547 -8.31 -9.93 35.72
CA LEU A 547 -7.24 -10.82 35.25
C LEU A 547 -6.25 -11.18 36.34
N GLU A 548 -5.89 -10.23 37.22
CA GLU A 548 -4.93 -10.43 38.31
C GLU A 548 -5.39 -11.48 39.33
N ALA A 549 -6.70 -11.72 39.45
CA ALA A 549 -7.24 -12.78 40.29
C ALA A 549 -6.79 -14.20 39.88
N PHE A 550 -6.46 -14.40 38.60
CA PHE A 550 -6.14 -15.72 38.04
C PHE A 550 -4.85 -15.77 37.21
N SER A 551 -4.17 -14.63 37.00
CA SER A 551 -3.00 -14.51 36.14
C SER A 551 -1.76 -14.14 36.95
N ASP A 552 -0.59 -14.67 36.56
CA ASP A 552 0.68 -14.25 37.15
C ASP A 552 0.94 -12.75 36.89
N SER A 553 1.44 -12.06 37.91
CA SER A 553 1.69 -10.61 37.91
C SER A 553 2.75 -10.14 36.91
N LYS A 554 3.54 -11.07 36.35
CA LYS A 554 4.61 -10.80 35.37
C LYS A 554 4.24 -11.18 33.93
N THR A 555 2.99 -11.52 33.67
CA THR A 555 2.56 -11.82 32.29
C THR A 555 2.63 -10.56 31.41
N PRO A 556 2.96 -10.70 30.10
CA PRO A 556 3.03 -9.57 29.18
C PRO A 556 1.75 -8.72 29.14
N ARG A 557 0.58 -9.37 29.23
CA ARG A 557 -0.73 -8.70 29.22
C ARG A 557 -0.97 -7.82 30.45
N ILE A 558 -0.66 -8.33 31.65
CA ILE A 558 -0.77 -7.54 32.89
C ILE A 558 0.20 -6.35 32.87
N HIS A 559 1.42 -6.56 32.36
CA HIS A 559 2.38 -5.47 32.20
C HIS A 559 1.90 -4.38 31.24
N GLN A 560 1.31 -4.76 30.10
CA GLN A 560 0.73 -3.81 29.14
C GLN A 560 -0.45 -3.01 29.72
N LEU A 561 -1.37 -3.67 30.41
CA LEU A 561 -2.52 -3.01 31.04
C LEU A 561 -2.08 -2.04 32.15
N ARG A 562 -1.09 -2.40 32.98
CA ARG A 562 -0.53 -1.49 33.99
C ARG A 562 0.16 -0.29 33.36
N ALA A 563 0.92 -0.50 32.27
CA ALA A 563 1.54 0.59 31.54
C ALA A 563 0.51 1.53 30.89
N ALA A 564 -0.61 0.98 30.38
CA ALA A 564 -1.73 1.76 29.86
C ALA A 564 -2.44 2.55 30.98
N GLN A 565 -2.66 1.94 32.15
CA GLN A 565 -3.22 2.61 33.32
C GLN A 565 -2.34 3.80 33.75
N ASP A 566 -1.03 3.57 33.94
CA ASP A 566 -0.06 4.62 34.30
C ASP A 566 -0.05 5.76 33.26
N ALA A 567 -0.20 5.44 31.96
CA ALA A 567 -0.30 6.46 30.91
C ALA A 567 -1.57 7.31 31.06
N VAL A 568 -2.73 6.68 31.24
CA VAL A 568 -4.01 7.39 31.38
C VAL A 568 -4.04 8.23 32.66
N THR A 569 -3.52 7.72 33.78
CA THR A 569 -3.43 8.48 35.04
C THR A 569 -2.54 9.72 34.88
N LYS A 570 -1.41 9.62 34.15
CA LYS A 570 -0.56 10.78 33.84
C LYS A 570 -1.28 11.79 32.93
N LEU A 571 -2.00 11.33 31.92
CA LEU A 571 -2.81 12.19 31.04
C LEU A 571 -3.91 12.91 31.83
N LEU A 572 -4.60 12.22 32.75
CA LEU A 572 -5.57 12.83 33.66
C LEU A 572 -4.93 13.93 34.52
N GLY A 573 -3.78 13.64 35.14
CA GLY A 573 -3.03 14.63 35.92
C GLY A 573 -2.65 15.86 35.07
N PHE A 574 -2.16 15.64 33.85
CA PHE A 574 -1.83 16.71 32.92
C PHE A 574 -3.04 17.55 32.51
N VAL A 575 -4.19 16.92 32.27
CA VAL A 575 -5.45 17.61 31.95
C VAL A 575 -5.91 18.49 33.11
N VAL A 576 -5.74 18.07 34.36
CA VAL A 576 -5.99 18.92 35.55
C VAL A 576 -4.97 20.06 35.63
N ASP A 577 -3.68 19.75 35.61
CA ASP A 577 -2.58 20.71 35.79
C ASP A 577 -2.59 21.81 34.72
N LYS A 578 -2.96 21.46 33.50
CA LYS A 578 -3.08 22.37 32.36
C LYS A 578 -4.49 22.91 32.19
N GLU A 579 -5.43 22.64 33.11
CA GLU A 579 -6.84 23.03 33.09
C GLU A 579 -7.48 22.87 31.70
N LEU A 580 -7.38 21.65 31.17
CA LEU A 580 -7.98 21.23 29.91
C LEU A 580 -9.37 20.64 30.21
N GLY A 581 -10.40 21.11 29.50
CA GLY A 581 -11.79 20.72 29.78
C GLY A 581 -12.37 21.28 31.08
N ALA A 582 -13.64 20.98 31.35
CA ALA A 582 -14.43 21.54 32.46
C ALA A 582 -14.12 20.91 33.85
N ALA A 583 -12.87 20.53 34.12
CA ALA A 583 -12.48 19.91 35.38
C ALA A 583 -12.61 20.84 36.61
N LEU A 584 -12.93 22.12 36.43
CA LEU A 584 -12.84 23.16 37.47
C LEU A 584 -14.16 23.77 37.95
N THR A 585 -15.34 23.24 37.60
CA THR A 585 -16.60 23.67 38.24
C THR A 585 -17.12 22.62 39.23
N VAL A 586 -16.35 22.35 40.27
CA VAL A 586 -16.92 21.87 41.54
C VAL A 586 -17.22 23.14 42.35
N PRO A 587 -18.50 23.47 42.66
CA PRO A 587 -18.78 24.60 43.53
C PRO A 587 -18.12 24.34 44.88
N ALA A 588 -17.24 25.25 45.30
CA ALA A 588 -16.61 25.20 46.61
C ALA A 588 -17.68 24.99 47.68
N GLY A 589 -17.54 23.91 48.45
CA GLY A 589 -18.39 23.64 49.59
C GLY A 589 -18.35 24.81 50.56
N ASN A 590 -19.52 25.34 50.90
CA ASN A 590 -19.69 26.16 52.08
C ASN A 590 -19.51 25.26 53.31
N ASP A 591 -18.48 25.53 54.10
CA ASP A 591 -18.32 25.04 55.48
C ASP A 591 -17.98 26.26 56.35
N PRO A 592 -18.23 26.26 57.67
CA PRO A 592 -19.44 25.84 58.38
C PRO A 592 -19.79 26.88 59.48
N GLU A 593 -21.03 27.39 59.54
CA GLU A 593 -21.45 28.23 60.68
C GLU A 593 -22.07 27.39 61.82
N GLN A 594 -21.28 27.33 62.89
CA GLN A 594 -21.59 27.13 64.31
C GLN A 594 -23.06 26.86 64.68
N SER A 595 -23.32 25.69 65.28
CA SER A 595 -24.46 25.54 66.20
C SER A 595 -24.02 24.89 67.52
N SER A 596 -23.94 25.72 68.55
CA SER A 596 -24.08 25.34 69.95
C SER A 596 -25.58 25.24 70.28
N GLY A 597 -26.06 24.10 70.79
CA GLY A 597 -27.42 23.99 71.36
C GLY A 597 -27.54 24.69 72.74
N PRO A 598 -28.65 24.52 73.51
CA PRO A 598 -29.91 23.84 73.17
C PRO A 598 -31.21 24.56 73.65
N SER A 599 -32.36 23.95 73.30
CA SER A 599 -33.63 23.88 74.08
C SER A 599 -34.84 24.76 73.74
N SER A 600 -35.96 24.04 73.62
CA SER A 600 -37.34 24.35 74.07
C SER A 600 -38.29 25.20 73.22
N GLY A 601 -39.46 24.60 72.90
CA GLY A 601 -40.74 25.21 73.30
C GLY A 601 -41.67 25.80 72.23
N GLY A 602 -42.40 24.95 71.49
CA GLY A 602 -43.84 25.09 71.21
C GLY A 602 -44.40 26.25 70.35
N PRO A 603 -45.63 26.11 69.79
CA PRO A 603 -46.09 26.83 68.60
C PRO A 603 -47.08 27.97 68.91
N LYS A 604 -47.24 28.98 68.02
CA LYS A 604 -48.45 29.84 67.94
C LYS A 604 -48.47 30.83 66.74
N GLY A 605 -49.65 30.92 66.10
CA GLY A 605 -50.23 32.17 65.55
C GLY A 605 -50.09 32.39 64.04
N ARG A 606 -51.07 32.01 63.20
CA ARG A 606 -52.29 32.76 62.74
C ARG A 606 -52.05 34.05 61.91
N ILE A 607 -52.50 33.98 60.64
CA ILE A 607 -53.36 34.94 59.87
C ILE A 607 -52.69 36.31 59.54
N VAL A 608 -52.66 36.81 58.29
CA VAL A 608 -53.75 37.50 57.56
C VAL A 608 -53.48 37.53 56.03
N LEU A 609 -54.58 37.45 55.28
CA LEU A 609 -54.78 37.50 53.84
C LEU A 609 -54.69 38.91 53.21
N ARG A 610 -54.21 38.95 51.95
CA ARG A 610 -54.70 39.74 50.77
C ARG A 610 -54.38 41.27 50.68
N PRO A 611 -54.57 41.92 49.50
CA PRO A 611 -54.22 41.55 48.10
C PRO A 611 -53.78 42.80 47.22
N ARG A 612 -53.71 42.58 45.89
CA ARG A 612 -53.69 43.53 44.73
C ARG A 612 -52.28 43.87 44.21
N SER A 613 -52.03 43.97 42.91
CA SER A 613 -52.85 43.83 41.69
C SER A 613 -51.91 43.60 40.50
N ALA A 614 -52.46 43.00 39.44
CA ALA A 614 -51.86 42.92 38.12
C ALA A 614 -51.50 44.31 37.55
N ASP A 615 -50.37 44.38 36.86
CA ASP A 615 -50.31 44.53 35.40
C ASP A 615 -49.15 43.69 34.85
#